data_AF-A0A7W7RDL0-F1
#
_entry.id   AF-A0A7W7RDL0-F1
#
_cell.length_a   1.000
_cell.length_b   1.000
_cell.length_c   1.000
_cell.angle_alpha   90.00
_cell.angle_beta   90.00
_cell.angle_gamma   90.00
#
_symmetry.space_group_name_H-M   'P 1'
#
loop_
_entity.id
_entity.type
_entity.pdbx_description
1 polymer ?
#
loop_
_entity_poly.entity_id
_entity_poly.type
_entity_poly.pdbx_seq_one_letter_code
_entity_poly.pdbx_strand_id
1 'polypeptide(L)' 'MFLLFILLTALAVYLAARAGRGGPPWAPRPAAPPEHEARKVLADRFARGDISVDEFLERASVLNWTPGSEAKGRK' A
#
# COMPACT_ATOMS: atom_id res chain seq x y z
N MET A 1 -0.14 36.50 22.58
CA MET A 1 0.86 35.41 22.56
C MET A 1 0.26 34.06 22.90
N PHE A 2 -0.49 33.91 24.00
CA PHE A 2 -1.12 32.63 24.37
C PHE A 2 -2.13 32.08 23.34
N LEU A 3 -2.98 32.95 22.78
CA LEU A 3 -3.94 32.60 21.73
C LEU A 3 -3.27 32.08 20.46
N LEU A 4 -2.11 32.65 20.10
CA LEU A 4 -1.35 32.23 18.93
C LEU A 4 -0.77 30.82 19.12
N PHE A 5 -0.30 30.51 20.32
CA PHE A 5 0.13 29.15 20.67
C PHE A 5 -0.99 28.12 20.56
N ILE A 6 -2.19 28.44 21.06
CA ILE A 6 -3.37 27.56 20.96
C ILE A 6 -3.77 27.33 19.50
N LEU A 7 -3.73 28.38 18.67
CA LEU A 7 -4.06 28.28 17.25
C LEU A 7 -3.06 27.38 16.51
N LEU A 8 -1.76 27.53 16.81
CA LEU A 8 -0.71 26.72 16.20
C LEU A 8 -0.79 25.24 16.61
N THR A 9 -1.06 24.95 17.89
CA THR A 9 -1.23 23.57 18.35
C THR A 9 -2.49 22.93 17.76
N ALA A 10 -3.62 23.65 17.71
CA ALA A 10 -4.84 23.15 17.07
C ALA A 10 -4.63 22.85 15.58
N LEU A 11 -3.91 23.72 14.86
CA LEU A 11 -3.58 23.51 13.45
C LEU A 11 -2.65 22.30 13.26
N ALA A 12 -1.63 22.14 14.10
CA ALA A 12 -0.73 21.00 14.04
C ALA A 12 -1.47 19.68 14.28
N VAL A 13 -2.37 19.63 15.28
CA VAL A 13 -3.20 18.46 15.56
C VAL A 13 -4.17 18.18 14.41
N TYR A 14 -4.79 19.22 13.83
CA TYR A 14 -5.69 19.08 12.68
C TYR A 14 -4.97 18.49 11.46
N LEU A 15 -3.76 18.98 11.16
CA LEU A 15 -2.94 18.47 10.06
C LEU A 15 -2.45 17.04 10.33
N ALA A 16 -2.06 16.72 11.57
CA ALA A 16 -1.65 15.37 11.96
C ALA A 16 -2.82 14.37 11.86
N ALA A 17 -4.02 14.76 12.30
CA ALA A 17 -5.22 13.96 12.18
C ALA A 17 -5.62 13.73 10.71
N ARG A 18 -5.46 14.75 9.85
CA ARG A 18 -5.70 14.64 8.41
C ARG A 18 -4.62 13.82 7.69
N ALA A 19 -3.39 13.83 8.20
CA ALA A 19 -2.27 13.03 7.68
C ALA A 19 -2.30 11.55 8.13
N GLY A 20 -3.31 11.14 8.91
CA GLY A 20 -3.48 9.83 9.56
C GLY A 20 -3.57 8.58 8.66
N ARG A 21 -2.98 8.58 7.46
CA ARG A 21 -2.70 7.37 6.67
C ARG A 21 -1.27 7.26 6.15
N GLY A 22 -0.44 8.28 6.32
CA GLY A 22 0.99 8.23 6.00
C GLY A 22 1.78 8.42 7.28
N GLY A 23 2.30 7.33 7.86
CA GLY A 23 3.19 7.41 9.01
C GLY A 23 4.39 8.34 8.74
N PRO A 24 5.09 8.80 9.77
CA PRO A 24 6.28 9.64 9.61
C PRO A 24 7.25 9.04 8.59
N PRO A 25 7.96 9.84 7.77
CA PRO A 25 8.86 9.32 6.73
C PRO A 25 10.04 8.51 7.29
N TRP A 26 10.35 8.68 8.58
CA TRP A 26 11.35 7.90 9.32
C TRP A 26 10.77 6.68 10.05
N ALA A 27 9.44 6.52 10.08
CA ALA A 27 8.83 5.34 10.67
C ALA A 27 9.09 4.15 9.73
N PRO A 28 9.50 2.99 10.26
CA PRO A 28 9.59 1.77 9.47
C PRO A 28 8.25 1.56 8.78
N ARG A 29 8.24 1.57 7.44
CA ARG A 29 7.05 1.16 6.70
C ARG A 29 6.71 -0.24 7.20
N PRO A 30 5.46 -0.52 7.61
CA PRO A 30 5.06 -1.88 7.95
C PRO A 30 5.53 -2.77 6.80
N ALA A 31 6.35 -3.78 7.11
CA ALA A 31 6.80 -4.73 6.10
C ALA A 31 5.54 -5.20 5.37
N ALA A 32 5.47 -4.92 4.07
CA ALA A 32 4.33 -5.37 3.30
C ALA A 32 4.20 -6.88 3.52
N PRO A 33 2.97 -7.42 3.67
CA PRO A 33 2.79 -8.86 3.82
C PRO A 33 3.64 -9.57 2.76
N PRO A 34 4.35 -10.67 3.09
CA PRO A 34 5.24 -11.36 2.14
C PRO A 34 4.52 -11.73 0.83
N GLU A 35 3.20 -11.92 0.89
CA GLU A 35 2.30 -12.11 -0.24
C GLU A 35 2.27 -10.93 -1.24
N HIS A 36 2.48 -9.70 -0.81
CA HIS A 36 2.57 -8.54 -1.72
C HIS A 36 3.81 -8.60 -2.62
N GLU A 37 4.95 -8.95 -2.05
CA GLU A 37 6.19 -9.08 -2.83
C GLU A 37 6.10 -10.27 -3.80
N ALA A 38 5.53 -11.39 -3.35
CA ALA A 38 5.30 -12.55 -4.22
C ALA A 38 4.38 -12.22 -5.41
N ARG A 39 3.27 -11.50 -5.17
CA ARG A 39 2.37 -11.03 -6.25
C ARG A 39 3.07 -10.09 -7.23
N LYS A 40 3.93 -9.19 -6.73
CA LYS A 40 4.70 -8.26 -7.56
C LYS A 40 5.67 -8.98 -8.49
N VAL A 41 6.42 -9.96 -7.96
CA VAL A 41 7.33 -10.78 -8.77
C VAL A 41 6.58 -11.57 -9.84
N LEU A 42 5.43 -12.13 -9.49
CA LEU A 42 4.58 -12.88 -10.42
C LEU A 42 4.07 -11.98 -11.56
N ALA A 43 3.57 -10.79 -11.23
CA ALA A 43 3.11 -9.80 -12.20
C ALA A 43 4.23 -9.34 -13.15
N ASP A 44 5.42 -9.09 -12.60
CA ASP A 44 6.59 -8.62 -13.35
C ASP A 44 7.09 -9.68 -14.34
N ARG A 45 7.11 -10.96 -13.94
CA ARG A 45 7.44 -12.07 -14.84
C ARG A 45 6.41 -12.27 -15.95
N PHE A 46 5.12 -12.15 -15.63
CA PHE A 46 4.06 -12.22 -16.63
C PHE A 46 4.18 -11.07 -17.64
N ALA A 47 4.43 -9.85 -17.17
CA ALA A 47 4.62 -8.68 -18.03
C ALA A 47 5.86 -8.79 -18.94
N ARG A 48 6.93 -9.43 -18.46
CA ARG A 48 8.12 -9.74 -19.27
C ARG A 48 7.91 -10.88 -20.28
N GLY A 49 6.85 -11.68 -20.10
CA GLY A 49 6.63 -12.90 -20.89
C GLY A 49 7.48 -14.09 -20.44
N ASP A 50 8.06 -14.04 -19.23
CA ASP A 50 8.87 -15.12 -18.67
C ASP A 50 8.02 -16.35 -18.28
N ILE A 51 6.71 -16.16 -18.09
CA ILE A 51 5.74 -17.19 -17.71
C ILE A 51 4.50 -17.11 -18.61
N SER A 52 3.86 -18.25 -18.84
CA SER A 52 2.61 -18.32 -19.61
C SER A 52 1.42 -17.85 -18.79
N VAL A 53 0.29 -17.61 -19.47
CA VAL A 53 -0.99 -17.26 -18.83
C VAL A 53 -1.44 -18.37 -17.86
N ASP A 54 -1.33 -19.64 -18.26
CA ASP A 54 -1.75 -20.77 -17.42
C ASP A 54 -0.92 -20.87 -16.15
N GLU A 55 0.41 -20.72 -16.27
CA GLU A 55 1.30 -20.73 -15.11
C GLU A 55 1.05 -19.53 -14.18
N PHE A 56 0.77 -18.37 -14.76
CA PHE A 56 0.39 -17.18 -13.99
C PHE A 56 -0.90 -17.41 -13.19
N LEU A 57 -1.93 -18.01 -13.81
CA LEU A 57 -3.20 -18.28 -13.15
C LEU A 57 -3.09 -19.34 -12.07
N GLU A 58 -2.31 -20.40 -12.29
CA GLU A 58 -2.03 -21.43 -11.30
C GLU A 58 -1.35 -20.81 -10.07
N ARG A 59 -0.26 -20.06 -10.27
CA ARG A 59 0.47 -19.40 -9.18
C ARG A 59 -0.39 -18.34 -8.49
N ALA A 60 -1.19 -17.57 -9.23
CA ALA A 60 -2.09 -16.59 -8.64
C ALA A 60 -3.14 -17.26 -7.74
N SER A 61 -3.65 -18.43 -8.11
CA SER A 61 -4.59 -19.20 -7.29
C SER A 61 -3.97 -19.69 -5.97
N VAL A 62 -2.73 -20.17 -6.00
CA VAL A 62 -1.98 -20.57 -4.79
C VAL A 62 -1.78 -19.39 -3.84
N LEU A 63 -1.61 -18.19 -4.39
CA LEU A 63 -1.50 -16.94 -3.65
C LEU A 63 -2.86 -16.32 -3.24
N ASN A 64 -3.99 -17.02 -3.46
CA ASN A 64 -5.35 -16.48 -3.28
C ASN A 64 -5.55 -15.10 -3.93
N TRP A 65 -4.82 -14.84 -5.00
CA TRP A 65 -4.78 -13.54 -5.64
C TRP A 65 -5.61 -13.56 -6.90
N THR A 66 -6.63 -12.70 -6.95
CA THR A 66 -7.40 -12.44 -8.17
C THR A 66 -6.85 -11.18 -8.85
N PRO A 67 -6.21 -11.30 -10.02
CA PRO A 67 -5.76 -10.15 -10.80
C PRO A 67 -6.93 -9.20 -11.07
N GLY A 68 -6.78 -7.91 -10.78
CA GLY A 68 -7.82 -6.89 -10.96
C GLY A 68 -8.70 -6.58 -9.73
N SER A 69 -8.60 -7.33 -8.62
CA SER A 69 -9.37 -7.04 -7.40
C SER A 69 -8.86 -5.83 -6.60
N GLU A 70 -7.56 -5.51 -6.70
CA GLU A 70 -6.90 -4.39 -6.01
C GLU A 70 -7.44 -3.01 -6.42
N ALA A 71 -8.05 -2.89 -7.61
CA ALA A 71 -8.60 -1.62 -8.11
C ALA A 71 -9.86 -1.16 -7.34
N LYS A 72 -10.50 -2.04 -6.56
CA LYS A 72 -11.80 -1.76 -5.90
C LYS A 72 -11.68 -1.12 -4.51
N GLY A 73 -10.46 -0.96 -3.96
CA GLY A 73 -10.22 -0.49 -2.60
C GLY A 73 -10.01 1.02 -2.40
N ARG A 74 -10.05 1.83 -3.48
CA ARG A 74 -9.81 3.29 -3.41
C ARG A 74 -11.13 4.07 -3.57
N LYS A 75 -11.92 4.15 -2.51
CA LYS A 75 -12.91 5.21 -2.30
C LYS A 75 -12.70 5.84 -0.92
#